data_AF-A0A522JVV5-F1
#
_entry.id   AF-A0A522JVV5-F1
#
_cell.length_a   1.000
_cell.length_b   1.000
_cell.length_c   1.000
_cell.angle_alpha   90.00
_cell.angle_beta   90.00
_cell.angle_gamma   90.00
#
_symmetry.space_group_name_H-M   'P 1'
#
loop_
_entity.id
_entity.type
_entity.pdbx_description
1 polymer ?
#
loop_
_entity_poly.entity_id
_entity_poly.type
_entity_poly.pdbx_seq_one_letter_code
_entity_poly.pdbx_strand_id
1 'polypeptide(L)'
;MNQIFSLRRWRSDILELLGSMRFAVSLLMFVCVASLIGTVLQQDQAPSAYIDQFGPFWFALFDKFSIWHIYNSWWFLLIMTFLVVSTGICLFRNSPKMVRDARSFREYIRESSLRSFHHRLECASDVAPAENQRRVQQWLSGQGYRYKVRQDGENVLIAAKKGSVNRLGYIFAHAAIVIICIGGLLDSQLPIRLQVWLGKVP
;
A
#
# COMPACT_ATOMS: atom_id res chain seq x y z
N MET A 1 -29.71 -1.93 -23.98
CA MET A 1 -28.29 -2.34 -24.18
C MET A 1 -27.28 -1.20 -23.91
N ASN A 2 -27.55 0.06 -24.30
CA ASN A 2 -26.61 1.18 -24.10
C ASN A 2 -26.37 1.61 -22.63
N GLN A 3 -27.36 1.47 -21.75
CA GLN A 3 -27.23 1.84 -20.32
C GLN A 3 -26.25 0.93 -19.54
N ILE A 4 -26.14 -0.35 -19.91
CA ILE A 4 -25.25 -1.31 -19.22
C ILE A 4 -23.78 -1.06 -19.58
N PHE A 5 -23.51 -0.65 -20.83
CA PHE A 5 -22.16 -0.31 -21.28
C PHE A 5 -21.64 1.00 -20.68
N SER A 6 -22.48 2.04 -20.54
CA SER A 6 -22.06 3.31 -19.93
C SER A 6 -21.75 3.14 -18.43
N LEU A 7 -22.58 2.39 -17.69
CA LEU A 7 -22.36 2.09 -16.28
C LEU A 7 -21.07 1.29 -16.05
N ARG A 8 -20.76 0.32 -16.92
CA ARG A 8 -19.52 -0.47 -16.80
C ARG A 8 -18.27 0.36 -17.09
N ARG A 9 -18.35 1.30 -18.02
CA ARG A 9 -17.25 2.23 -18.36
C ARG A 9 -17.01 3.26 -17.25
N TRP A 10 -18.07 3.86 -16.72
CA TRP A 10 -17.97 4.75 -15.55
C TRP A 10 -17.35 4.06 -14.34
N ARG A 11 -17.69 2.78 -14.11
CA ARG A 11 -17.08 2.00 -13.03
C ARG A 11 -15.59 1.74 -13.25
N SER A 12 -15.15 1.42 -14.48
CA SER A 12 -13.71 1.25 -14.74
C SER A 12 -12.95 2.55 -14.54
N ASP A 13 -13.49 3.66 -15.02
CA ASP A 13 -12.82 4.95 -14.98
C ASP A 13 -12.68 5.44 -13.53
N ILE A 14 -13.73 5.28 -12.70
CA ILE A 14 -13.67 5.58 -11.26
C ILE A 14 -12.66 4.67 -10.55
N LEU A 15 -12.62 3.37 -10.87
CA LEU A 15 -11.65 2.45 -10.27
C LEU A 15 -10.21 2.75 -10.70
N GLU A 16 -10.00 3.25 -11.91
CA GLU A 16 -8.68 3.70 -12.37
C GLU A 16 -8.24 4.99 -11.68
N LEU A 17 -9.16 5.96 -11.51
CA LEU A 17 -8.90 7.19 -10.77
C LEU A 17 -8.60 6.90 -9.28
N LEU A 18 -9.44 6.10 -8.62
CA LEU A 18 -9.24 5.69 -7.22
C LEU A 18 -8.02 4.79 -7.06
N GLY A 19 -7.64 4.03 -8.09
CA GLY A 19 -6.44 3.20 -8.12
C GLY A 19 -5.15 3.95 -8.50
N SER A 20 -5.21 5.27 -8.71
CA SER A 20 -4.06 6.09 -9.05
C SER A 20 -3.25 6.45 -7.81
N MET A 21 -1.94 6.14 -7.83
CA MET A 21 -1.01 6.49 -6.76
C MET A 21 -1.00 8.00 -6.48
N ARG A 22 -1.13 8.83 -7.52
CA ARG A 22 -1.10 10.30 -7.41
C ARG A 22 -2.33 10.83 -6.66
N PHE A 23 -3.48 10.19 -6.85
CA PHE A 23 -4.70 10.54 -6.14
C PHE A 23 -4.58 10.25 -4.65
N ALA A 24 -4.14 9.03 -4.29
CA ALA A 24 -3.91 8.64 -2.90
C ALA A 24 -2.93 9.57 -2.17
N VAL A 25 -1.79 9.90 -2.81
CA VAL A 25 -0.79 10.81 -2.23
C VAL A 25 -1.34 12.23 -2.03
N SER A 26 -2.17 12.72 -2.96
CA SER A 26 -2.83 14.02 -2.80
C SER A 26 -3.77 14.01 -1.58
N LEU A 27 -4.62 12.99 -1.44
CA LEU A 27 -5.51 12.88 -0.28
C LEU A 27 -4.75 12.76 1.03
N LEU A 28 -3.67 11.98 1.06
CA LEU A 28 -2.82 11.87 2.23
C LEU A 28 -2.26 13.23 2.64
N MET A 29 -1.83 14.06 1.68
CA MET A 29 -1.35 15.42 1.96
C MET A 29 -2.44 16.30 2.58
N PHE A 30 -3.68 16.23 2.08
CA PHE A 30 -4.81 16.95 2.67
C PHE A 30 -5.08 16.51 4.12
N VAL A 31 -5.08 15.20 4.38
CA VAL A 31 -5.25 14.66 5.75
C VAL A 31 -4.11 15.12 6.66
N CYS A 32 -2.86 15.16 6.18
CA CYS A 32 -1.72 15.66 6.95
C CYS A 32 -1.88 17.13 7.31
N VAL A 33 -2.24 17.99 6.36
CA VAL A 33 -2.46 19.43 6.61
C VAL A 33 -3.60 19.64 7.59
N ALA A 34 -4.72 18.93 7.42
CA ALA A 34 -5.84 18.96 8.36
C ALA A 34 -5.40 18.53 9.77
N SER A 35 -4.62 17.45 9.88
CA SER A 35 -4.11 16.96 11.17
C SER A 35 -3.16 17.95 11.84
N LEU A 36 -2.30 18.65 11.08
CA LEU A 36 -1.45 19.71 11.62
C LEU A 36 -2.27 20.85 12.22
N ILE A 37 -3.33 21.27 11.53
CA ILE A 37 -4.25 22.31 12.02
C ILE A 37 -4.92 21.84 13.33
N GLY A 38 -5.40 20.58 13.36
CA GLY A 38 -6.01 19.97 14.55
C GLY A 38 -5.07 19.83 15.75
N THR A 39 -3.77 19.66 15.52
CA THR A 39 -2.76 19.61 16.59
C THR A 39 -2.46 21.00 17.16
N VAL A 40 -2.49 22.05 16.32
CA VAL A 40 -2.22 23.43 16.75
C VAL A 40 -3.44 24.03 17.48
N LEU A 41 -4.65 23.77 17.00
CA LEU A 41 -5.89 24.20 17.64
C LEU A 41 -6.31 23.19 18.69
N GLN A 42 -6.24 23.58 19.96
CA GLN A 42 -6.86 22.80 21.05
C GLN A 42 -8.31 22.53 20.69
N GLN A 43 -8.75 21.27 20.73
CA GLN A 43 -10.11 20.87 20.35
C GLN A 43 -11.06 21.04 21.55
N ASP A 44 -12.37 21.16 21.28
CA ASP A 44 -13.44 21.16 22.31
C ASP A 44 -13.36 22.30 23.36
N GLN A 45 -12.71 23.42 23.06
CA GLN A 45 -12.65 24.56 23.99
C GLN A 45 -13.91 25.44 23.94
N ALA A 46 -14.14 26.24 24.98
CA ALA A 46 -15.22 27.21 25.00
C ALA A 46 -15.03 28.28 23.89
N PRO A 47 -16.10 28.73 23.20
CA PRO A 47 -16.01 29.74 22.15
C PRO A 47 -15.28 31.02 22.55
N SER A 48 -15.45 31.46 23.80
CA SER A 48 -14.77 32.64 24.35
C SER A 48 -13.25 32.50 24.34
N ALA A 49 -12.72 31.32 24.67
CA ALA A 49 -11.27 31.08 24.70
C ALA A 49 -10.63 31.19 23.30
N TYR A 50 -11.35 30.81 22.24
CA TYR A 50 -10.88 30.97 20.87
C TYR A 50 -10.92 32.43 20.39
N ILE A 51 -11.97 33.17 20.76
CA ILE A 51 -12.09 34.59 20.45
C ILE A 51 -10.96 35.36 21.16
N ASP A 52 -10.64 35.01 22.40
CA ASP A 52 -9.58 35.66 23.17
C ASP A 52 -8.18 35.35 22.62
N GLN A 53 -7.93 34.14 22.09
CA GLN A 53 -6.62 33.75 21.53
C GLN A 53 -6.39 34.20 20.08
N PHE A 54 -7.41 34.08 19.22
CA PHE A 54 -7.27 34.29 17.77
C PHE A 54 -8.05 35.49 17.24
N GLY A 55 -8.99 36.02 18.01
CA GLY A 55 -9.87 37.12 17.59
C GLY A 55 -11.13 36.66 16.82
N PRO A 56 -12.12 37.57 16.67
CA PRO A 56 -13.44 37.24 16.13
C PRO A 56 -13.45 36.86 14.63
N PHE A 57 -12.49 37.34 13.84
CA PHE A 57 -12.38 36.98 12.42
C PHE A 57 -12.00 35.52 12.21
N TRP A 58 -10.94 35.05 12.89
CA TRP A 58 -10.50 33.67 12.80
C TRP A 58 -11.50 32.71 13.45
N PHE A 59 -12.16 33.16 14.53
CA PHE A 59 -13.28 32.43 15.11
C PHE A 59 -14.39 32.15 14.08
N ALA A 60 -14.86 33.17 13.36
CA ALA A 60 -15.90 33.00 12.34
C ALA A 60 -15.47 32.07 11.19
N LEU A 61 -14.19 32.06 10.82
CA LEU A 61 -13.65 31.16 9.81
C LEU A 61 -13.61 29.71 10.31
N PHE A 62 -13.10 29.48 11.52
CA PHE A 62 -13.07 28.16 12.16
C PHE A 62 -14.47 27.60 12.38
N ASP A 63 -15.45 28.46 12.70
CA ASP A 63 -16.84 28.08 12.87
C ASP A 63 -17.45 27.52 11.59
N LYS A 64 -17.25 28.26 10.49
CA LYS A 64 -17.78 27.89 9.18
C LYS A 64 -17.28 26.52 8.69
N PHE A 65 -16.04 26.17 9.02
CA PHE A 65 -15.43 24.89 8.65
C PHE A 65 -15.48 23.83 9.77
N SER A 66 -16.09 24.14 10.91
CA SER A 66 -16.18 23.29 12.11
C SER A 66 -14.81 22.78 12.59
N ILE A 67 -13.78 23.62 12.51
CA ILE A 67 -12.37 23.24 12.76
C ILE A 67 -12.12 22.87 14.24
N TRP A 68 -13.02 23.26 15.16
CA TRP A 68 -12.99 22.90 16.59
C TRP A 68 -13.14 21.40 16.88
N HIS A 69 -13.73 20.65 15.94
CA HIS A 69 -13.82 19.19 15.96
C HIS A 69 -13.44 18.66 14.58
N ILE A 70 -12.19 18.90 14.19
CA ILE A 70 -11.70 18.55 12.84
C ILE A 70 -11.82 17.05 12.57
N TYR A 71 -11.55 16.21 13.57
CA TYR A 71 -11.62 14.75 13.47
C TYR A 71 -13.04 14.21 13.28
N ASN A 72 -14.07 14.97 13.67
CA ASN A 72 -15.48 14.61 13.53
C ASN A 72 -16.19 15.43 12.43
N SER A 73 -15.44 16.27 11.72
CA SER A 73 -15.98 17.09 10.64
C SER A 73 -16.31 16.23 9.43
N TRP A 74 -17.49 16.45 8.84
CA TRP A 74 -17.98 15.65 7.71
C TRP A 74 -17.01 15.63 6.52
N TRP A 75 -16.36 16.76 6.25
CA TRP A 75 -15.38 16.88 5.15
C TRP A 75 -14.10 16.08 5.42
N PHE A 76 -13.63 16.04 6.68
CA PHE A 76 -12.45 15.27 7.07
C PHE A 76 -12.72 13.77 6.98
N LEU A 77 -13.88 13.35 7.46
CA LEU A 77 -14.35 11.96 7.38
C LEU A 77 -14.54 11.52 5.92
N LEU A 78 -15.03 12.41 5.06
CA LEU A 78 -15.14 12.16 3.62
C LEU A 78 -13.76 11.92 3.00
N ILE A 79 -12.79 12.82 3.19
CA ILE A 79 -11.44 12.63 2.61
C ILE A 79 -10.74 11.39 3.18
N MET A 80 -10.90 11.11 4.47
CA MET A 80 -10.33 9.92 5.12
C MET A 80 -10.94 8.65 4.53
N THR A 81 -12.25 8.63 4.31
CA THR A 81 -12.94 7.50 3.66
C THR A 81 -12.43 7.29 2.23
N PHE A 82 -12.31 8.36 1.43
CA PHE A 82 -11.75 8.25 0.08
C PHE A 82 -10.30 7.76 0.08
N LEU A 83 -9.48 8.19 1.04
CA LEU A 83 -8.10 7.73 1.20
C LEU A 83 -8.05 6.23 1.51
N VAL A 84 -8.89 5.75 2.43
CA VAL A 84 -9.00 4.32 2.78
C VAL A 84 -9.43 3.51 1.58
N VAL A 85 -10.46 3.96 0.84
CA VAL A 85 -10.95 3.28 -0.36
C VAL A 85 -9.86 3.23 -1.45
N SER A 86 -9.19 4.36 -1.72
CA SER A 86 -8.14 4.45 -2.74
C SER A 86 -6.94 3.55 -2.39
N THR A 87 -6.44 3.64 -1.16
CA THR A 87 -5.32 2.81 -0.68
C THR A 87 -5.72 1.33 -0.63
N GLY A 88 -6.95 1.02 -0.24
CA GLY A 88 -7.51 -0.33 -0.23
C GLY A 88 -7.59 -0.94 -1.64
N ILE A 89 -8.03 -0.18 -2.65
CA ILE A 89 -8.05 -0.61 -4.05
C ILE A 89 -6.61 -0.84 -4.55
N CYS A 90 -5.69 0.09 -4.25
CA CYS A 90 -4.26 -0.06 -4.58
C CYS A 90 -3.67 -1.34 -3.98
N LEU A 91 -3.97 -1.60 -2.70
CA LEU A 91 -3.54 -2.80 -1.98
C LEU A 91 -4.18 -4.05 -2.59
N PHE A 92 -5.49 -4.10 -2.80
CA PHE A 92 -6.19 -5.27 -3.32
C PHE A 92 -5.72 -5.64 -4.73
N ARG A 93 -5.47 -4.63 -5.60
CA ARG A 93 -5.03 -4.88 -6.97
C ARG A 93 -3.56 -5.33 -7.04
N ASN A 94 -2.69 -4.79 -6.18
CA ASN A 94 -1.25 -5.06 -6.25
C ASN A 94 -0.80 -6.23 -5.35
N SER A 95 -1.49 -6.49 -4.23
CA SER A 95 -1.19 -7.58 -3.29
C SER A 95 -1.12 -8.96 -3.94
N PRO A 96 -2.08 -9.43 -4.76
CA PRO A 96 -2.01 -10.77 -5.32
C PRO A 96 -0.81 -10.94 -6.27
N LYS A 97 -0.47 -9.91 -7.04
CA LYS A 97 0.73 -9.90 -7.91
C LYS A 97 2.00 -9.97 -7.06
N MET A 98 2.08 -9.16 -6.01
CA MET A 98 3.26 -9.12 -5.14
C MET A 98 3.44 -10.39 -4.32
N VAL A 99 2.35 -10.97 -3.79
CA VAL A 99 2.35 -12.26 -3.09
C VAL A 99 2.72 -13.38 -4.07
N ARG A 100 2.18 -13.36 -5.30
CA ARG A 100 2.56 -14.29 -6.34
C ARG A 100 4.03 -14.14 -6.73
N ASP A 101 4.59 -12.94 -6.80
CA ASP A 101 6.01 -12.71 -7.10
C ASP A 101 6.94 -13.01 -5.91
N ALA A 102 6.44 -12.89 -4.69
CA ALA A 102 7.16 -13.29 -3.48
C ALA A 102 7.17 -14.82 -3.32
N ARG A 103 6.08 -15.49 -3.73
CA ARG A 103 5.94 -16.96 -3.74
C ARG A 103 6.52 -17.59 -5.00
N SER A 104 6.49 -16.91 -6.14
CA SER A 104 7.09 -17.39 -7.37
C SER A 104 8.61 -17.32 -7.21
N PHE A 105 9.21 -18.49 -7.22
CA PHE A 105 10.60 -18.57 -7.65
C PHE A 105 10.64 -17.97 -9.05
N ARG A 106 11.63 -17.09 -9.31
CA ARG A 106 11.94 -16.67 -10.68
C ARG A 106 12.35 -17.94 -11.44
N GLU A 107 11.36 -18.62 -11.99
CA GLU A 107 11.46 -19.83 -12.81
C GLU A 107 11.94 -19.49 -14.23
N TYR A 108 12.01 -18.19 -14.56
CA TYR A 108 12.45 -17.70 -15.85
C TYR A 108 13.69 -16.83 -15.71
N ILE A 109 14.86 -17.48 -15.68
CA ILE A 109 16.05 -16.88 -16.30
C ILE A 109 16.28 -17.71 -17.55
N ARG A 110 15.76 -17.19 -18.68
CA ARG A 110 16.02 -17.73 -20.02
C ARG A 110 17.54 -17.69 -20.25
N GLU A 111 18.14 -18.73 -20.83
CA GLU A 111 19.59 -18.83 -21.06
C GLU A 111 20.17 -17.55 -21.71
N SER A 112 19.40 -16.89 -22.57
CA SER A 112 19.76 -15.63 -23.24
C SER A 112 19.98 -14.45 -22.28
N SER A 113 19.36 -14.47 -21.10
CA SER A 113 19.53 -13.42 -20.08
C SER A 113 20.76 -13.64 -19.20
N LEU A 114 21.30 -14.87 -19.13
CA LEU A 114 22.55 -15.10 -18.41
C LEU A 114 23.71 -14.41 -19.13
N ARG A 115 23.71 -14.42 -20.47
CA ARG A 115 24.76 -13.82 -21.32
C ARG A 115 24.79 -12.29 -21.29
N SER A 116 23.73 -11.64 -20.79
CA SER A 116 23.64 -10.19 -20.68
C SER A 116 23.96 -9.63 -19.29
N PHE A 117 24.35 -10.45 -18.32
CA PHE A 117 24.78 -9.93 -17.01
C PHE A 117 26.25 -9.49 -17.05
N HIS A 118 26.48 -8.25 -16.62
CA HIS A 118 27.83 -7.66 -16.52
C HIS A 118 28.76 -8.36 -15.53
N HIS A 119 28.22 -9.09 -14.54
CA HIS A 119 29.00 -9.91 -13.63
C HIS A 119 28.86 -11.38 -14.02
N ARG A 120 29.81 -11.81 -14.85
CA ARG A 120 29.95 -13.18 -15.33
C ARG A 120 31.38 -13.62 -15.05
N LEU A 121 31.50 -14.82 -14.50
CA LEU A 121 32.76 -15.54 -14.39
C LEU A 121 32.57 -16.86 -15.10
N GLU A 122 33.45 -17.15 -16.04
CA GLU A 122 33.56 -18.44 -16.70
C GLU A 122 34.84 -19.09 -16.19
N CYS A 123 34.71 -20.27 -15.60
CA CYS A 123 35.83 -21.02 -15.06
C CYS A 123 35.79 -22.43 -15.62
N ALA A 124 36.91 -22.88 -16.17
CA ALA A 124 37.10 -24.29 -16.48
C ALA A 124 37.39 -25.06 -15.19
N SER A 125 36.88 -26.28 -15.10
CA SER A 125 37.10 -27.17 -13.97
C SER A 125 37.29 -28.58 -14.49
N ASP A 126 38.34 -29.26 -14.02
CA ASP A 126 38.64 -30.67 -14.35
C ASP A 126 37.72 -31.67 -13.64
N VAL A 127 36.84 -31.20 -12.74
CA VAL A 127 35.86 -32.02 -12.03
C VAL A 127 34.67 -32.38 -12.92
N ALA A 128 34.22 -33.64 -12.86
CA ALA A 128 33.04 -34.12 -13.56
C ALA A 128 31.80 -33.22 -13.30
N PRO A 129 30.96 -32.96 -14.32
CA PRO A 129 29.83 -32.02 -14.21
C PRO A 129 28.88 -32.31 -13.04
N ALA A 130 28.62 -33.59 -12.77
CA ALA A 130 27.73 -34.02 -11.69
C ALA A 130 28.28 -33.72 -10.29
N GLU A 131 29.60 -33.82 -10.11
CA GLU A 131 30.26 -33.56 -8.83
C GLU A 131 30.37 -32.04 -8.59
N ASN A 132 30.65 -31.27 -9.64
CA ASN A 132 30.60 -29.81 -9.58
C ASN A 132 29.21 -29.29 -9.22
N GLN A 133 28.17 -29.86 -9.81
CA GLN A 133 26.79 -29.55 -9.48
C GLN A 133 26.50 -29.77 -7.99
N ARG A 134 26.94 -30.89 -7.41
CA ARG A 134 26.75 -31.19 -5.97
C ARG A 134 27.47 -30.18 -5.07
N ARG A 135 28.73 -29.85 -5.39
CA ARG A 135 29.52 -28.87 -4.63
C ARG A 135 28.87 -27.49 -4.62
N VAL A 136 28.39 -27.02 -5.78
CA VAL A 136 27.68 -25.74 -5.90
C VAL A 136 26.39 -25.75 -5.09
N GLN A 137 25.61 -26.84 -5.13
CA GLN A 137 24.38 -26.97 -4.34
C GLN A 137 24.65 -26.94 -2.83
N GLN A 138 25.67 -27.67 -2.37
CA GLN A 138 26.07 -27.68 -0.96
C GLN A 138 26.52 -26.29 -0.51
N TRP A 139 27.36 -25.62 -1.30
CA TRP A 139 27.80 -24.26 -1.00
C TRP A 139 26.64 -23.26 -0.92
N LEU A 140 25.70 -23.31 -1.88
CA LEU A 140 24.51 -22.48 -1.89
C LEU A 140 23.63 -22.74 -0.66
N SER A 141 23.42 -24.01 -0.30
CA SER A 141 22.62 -24.40 0.86
C SER A 141 23.24 -23.92 2.18
N GLY A 142 24.57 -24.08 2.34
CA GLY A 142 25.30 -23.62 3.52
C GLY A 142 25.27 -22.10 3.68
N GLN A 143 25.18 -21.37 2.58
CA GLN A 143 25.02 -19.92 2.58
C GLN A 143 23.56 -19.45 2.75
N GLY A 144 22.60 -20.36 2.93
CA GLY A 144 21.18 -20.06 3.11
C GLY A 144 20.47 -19.59 1.84
N TYR A 145 20.99 -19.93 0.67
CA TYR A 145 20.30 -19.71 -0.60
C TYR A 145 19.32 -20.83 -0.86
N ARG A 146 18.13 -20.47 -1.34
CA ARG A 146 17.21 -21.45 -1.92
C ARG A 146 17.55 -21.56 -3.40
N TYR A 147 17.76 -22.79 -3.89
CA TYR A 147 18.13 -23.05 -5.28
C TYR A 147 17.16 -24.00 -5.96
N LYS A 148 17.07 -23.90 -7.29
CA LYS A 148 16.42 -24.88 -8.17
C LYS A 148 17.39 -25.28 -9.28
N VAL A 149 17.33 -26.54 -9.67
CA VAL A 149 18.14 -27.12 -10.74
C VAL A 149 17.24 -27.39 -11.93
N ARG A 150 17.67 -26.99 -13.12
CA ARG A 150 17.05 -27.35 -14.39
C ARG A 150 18.12 -28.01 -15.28
N GLN A 151 17.78 -29.15 -15.86
CA GLN A 151 18.55 -29.75 -16.96
C GLN A 151 17.97 -29.27 -18.28
N ASP A 152 18.83 -28.77 -19.17
CA ASP A 152 18.48 -28.37 -20.53
C ASP A 152 19.43 -29.11 -21.50
N GLY A 153 19.03 -30.32 -21.91
CA GLY A 153 19.89 -31.21 -22.68
C GLY A 153 21.17 -31.57 -21.89
N GLU A 154 22.34 -31.25 -22.45
CA GLU A 154 23.65 -31.48 -21.82
C GLU A 154 24.01 -30.41 -20.76
N ASN A 155 23.28 -29.29 -20.70
CA ASN A 155 23.59 -28.19 -19.80
C ASN A 155 22.78 -28.28 -18.49
N VAL A 156 23.42 -27.97 -17.36
CA VAL A 156 22.77 -27.87 -16.06
C VAL A 156 22.75 -26.40 -15.63
N LEU A 157 21.55 -25.88 -15.39
CA LEU A 157 21.33 -24.52 -14.91
C LEU A 157 20.85 -24.55 -13.45
N ILE A 158 21.60 -23.89 -12.57
CA ILE A 158 21.25 -23.75 -11.16
C ILE A 158 20.89 -22.28 -10.90
N ALA A 159 19.64 -22.04 -10.54
CA ALA A 159 19.17 -20.71 -10.15
C ALA A 159 19.06 -20.63 -8.63
N ALA A 160 19.78 -19.69 -8.00
CA ALA A 160 19.77 -19.49 -6.56
C ALA A 160 19.27 -18.09 -6.18
N LYS A 161 18.47 -18.01 -5.11
CA LYS A 161 17.93 -16.76 -4.57
C LYS A 161 18.00 -16.76 -3.05
N LYS A 162 18.44 -15.64 -2.49
CA LYS A 162 18.39 -15.35 -1.04
C LYS A 162 17.58 -14.09 -0.83
N GLY A 163 16.63 -14.12 0.12
CA GLY A 163 15.78 -12.99 0.49
C GLY A 163 14.63 -12.70 -0.49
N SER A 164 13.40 -13.06 -0.11
CA SER A 164 12.16 -12.59 -0.77
C SER A 164 11.31 -11.68 0.14
N VAL A 165 11.75 -11.45 1.38
CA VAL A 165 10.98 -10.81 2.45
C VAL A 165 10.76 -9.32 2.19
N ASN A 166 11.68 -8.63 1.50
CA ASN A 166 11.57 -7.19 1.22
C ASN A 166 10.27 -6.81 0.48
N ARG A 167 9.68 -7.75 -0.28
CA ARG A 167 8.42 -7.52 -1.01
C ARG A 167 7.18 -7.52 -0.12
N LEU A 168 7.24 -8.20 1.02
CA LEU A 168 6.17 -8.18 2.02
C LEU A 168 6.09 -6.81 2.71
N GLY A 169 7.22 -6.12 2.86
CA GLY A 169 7.29 -4.79 3.48
C GLY A 169 6.36 -3.77 2.82
N TYR A 170 6.27 -3.77 1.48
CA TYR A 170 5.32 -2.91 0.76
C TYR A 170 3.87 -3.18 1.17
N ILE A 171 3.47 -4.46 1.25
CA ILE A 171 2.10 -4.87 1.58
C ILE A 171 1.78 -4.44 3.03
N PHE A 172 2.69 -4.72 3.95
CA PHE A 172 2.53 -4.35 5.35
C PHE A 172 2.46 -2.84 5.57
N ALA A 173 3.28 -2.05 4.87
CA ALA A 173 3.23 -0.59 4.98
C ALA A 173 1.88 -0.02 4.55
N HIS A 174 1.34 -0.48 3.41
CA HIS A 174 0.04 -0.01 2.92
C HIS A 174 -1.11 -0.53 3.80
N ALA A 175 -1.04 -1.78 4.24
CA ALA A 175 -2.03 -2.35 5.16
C ALA A 175 -2.06 -1.61 6.51
N ALA A 176 -0.90 -1.23 7.05
CA ALA A 176 -0.81 -0.47 8.29
C ALA A 176 -1.52 0.89 8.18
N ILE A 177 -1.29 1.64 7.09
CA ILE A 177 -1.98 2.91 6.84
C ILE A 177 -3.50 2.70 6.79
N VAL A 178 -3.97 1.69 6.05
CA VAL A 178 -5.40 1.39 5.95
C VAL A 178 -6.01 1.07 7.32
N ILE A 179 -5.33 0.23 8.12
CA ILE A 179 -5.80 -0.15 9.46
C ILE A 179 -5.86 1.06 10.39
N ILE A 180 -4.83 1.92 10.39
CA ILE A 180 -4.78 3.14 11.22
C ILE A 180 -5.92 4.09 10.82
N CYS A 181 -6.12 4.33 9.53
CA CYS A 181 -7.19 5.21 9.05
C CYS A 181 -8.59 4.65 9.36
N ILE A 182 -8.80 3.33 9.26
CA ILE A 182 -10.05 2.69 9.69
C ILE A 182 -10.26 2.86 11.20
N GLY A 183 -9.21 2.68 12.00
CA GLY A 183 -9.25 2.93 13.44
C GLY A 183 -9.71 4.36 13.75
N GLY A 184 -9.12 5.36 13.09
CA GLY A 184 -9.54 6.76 13.26
C GLY A 184 -10.97 7.04 12.80
N LEU A 185 -11.45 6.39 11.72
CA LEU A 185 -12.85 6.49 11.29
C LEU A 185 -13.83 5.89 12.31
N LEU A 186 -13.45 4.77 12.95
CA LEU A 186 -14.28 4.11 13.97
C LEU A 186 -14.30 4.87 15.29
N ASP A 187 -13.20 5.52 15.66
CA ASP A 187 -13.09 6.38 16.84
C ASP A 187 -13.92 7.67 16.70
N SER A 188 -14.13 8.14 15.46
CA SER A 188 -15.02 9.28 15.20
C SER A 188 -16.48 8.96 15.51
N GLN A 189 -17.35 9.96 15.68
CA GLN A 189 -18.79 9.75 15.90
C GLN A 189 -19.53 9.21 14.65
N LEU A 190 -18.81 8.81 13.59
CA LEU A 190 -19.38 8.21 12.38
C LEU A 190 -20.29 7.01 12.65
N PRO A 191 -19.91 6.00 13.47
CA PRO A 191 -20.77 4.85 13.71
C PRO A 191 -22.09 5.27 14.35
N ILE A 192 -22.05 6.24 15.26
CA ILE A 192 -23.23 6.79 15.93
C ILE A 192 -24.10 7.55 14.92
N ARG A 193 -23.51 8.42 14.09
CA ARG A 193 -24.24 9.17 13.04
C ARG A 193 -24.85 8.24 11.98
N LEU A 194 -24.13 7.18 11.60
CA LEU A 194 -24.62 6.15 10.69
C LEU A 194 -25.76 5.34 11.32
N GLN A 195 -25.68 4.99 12.60
CA GLN A 195 -26.75 4.30 13.32
C GLN A 195 -28.02 5.16 13.41
N VAL A 196 -27.87 6.45 13.72
CA VAL A 196 -28.98 7.42 13.73
C VAL A 196 -29.59 7.56 12.34
N TRP A 197 -28.77 7.64 11.28
CA TRP A 197 -29.25 7.71 9.90
C TRP A 197 -29.96 6.43 9.43
N LEU A 198 -29.51 5.27 9.89
CA LEU A 198 -30.13 3.97 9.63
C LEU A 198 -31.37 3.70 10.50
N GLY A 199 -31.83 4.69 11.28
CA GLY A 199 -33.05 4.61 12.09
C GLY A 199 -32.95 3.69 13.30
N LYS A 200 -31.74 3.22 13.64
CA LYS A 200 -31.50 2.46 14.88
C LYS A 200 -31.18 3.46 15.98
N VAL A 201 -32.23 3.95 16.62
CA VAL A 201 -32.13 4.62 17.92
C VAL A 201 -31.73 3.55 18.95
N PRO A 202 -30.78 3.80 19.87
CA PRO A 202 -30.58 2.92 21.03
C PRO A 202 -31.85 2.80 21.88
#